data_AF-A0A6J4TPJ8-F1
#
_entry.id   AF-A0A6J4TPJ8-F1
#
_cell.length_a   1.000
_cell.length_b   1.000
_cell.length_c   1.000
_cell.angle_alpha   90.00
_cell.angle_beta   90.00
_cell.angle_gamma   90.00
#
_symmetry.space_group_name_H-M   'P 1'
#
loop_
_entity.id
_entity.type
_entity.pdbx_description
1 polymer ?
#
loop_
_entity_poly.entity_id
_entity_poly.type
_entity_poly.pdbx_seq_one_letter_code
_entity_poly.pdbx_strand_id
1 'polypeptide(L)' 'GFIYTDYLARNAEFYGEMGPWIASGQVKSRDTVMEGLEKTPEAFLGLFTGANTGKMLVRI' A
#
# COMPACT_ATOMS: atom_id res chain seq x y z
N GLY A 1 -10.16 15.67 6.10
CA GLY A 1 -9.53 14.38 5.79
C GLY A 1 -8.30 14.63 4.94
N PHE A 2 -7.46 13.62 4.72
CA PHE A 2 -6.31 13.69 3.83
C PHE A 2 -6.41 12.52 2.86
N ILE A 3 -6.92 12.77 1.64
CA ILE A 3 -7.07 11.74 0.62
C ILE A 3 -6.11 12.07 -0.52
N TYR A 4 -5.39 11.06 -1.02
CA TYR A 4 -4.41 11.28 -2.09
C TYR A 4 -5.03 11.90 -3.36
N THR A 5 -6.33 11.69 -3.58
CA THR A 5 -7.08 12.27 -4.70
C THR A 5 -7.11 13.79 -4.67
N ASP A 6 -7.01 14.40 -3.49
CA ASP A 6 -6.95 15.85 -3.32
C ASP A 6 -5.65 16.45 -3.90
N TYR A 7 -4.66 15.59 -4.22
CA TYR A 7 -3.33 15.98 -4.70
C TYR A 7 -2.95 15.34 -6.05
N LEU A 8 -3.92 14.85 -6.84
CA LEU A 8 -3.64 14.19 -8.13
C LEU A 8 -2.81 15.03 -9.09
N ALA A 9 -2.91 16.36 -9.03
CA ALA A 9 -2.09 17.26 -9.84
C ALA A 9 -0.57 17.12 -9.59
N ARG A 10 -0.17 16.56 -8.45
CA ARG A 10 1.24 16.36 -8.04
C ARG A 10 1.72 14.92 -8.23
N ASN A 11 0.97 14.06 -8.91
CA ASN A 11 1.32 12.65 -9.01
C ASN A 11 2.66 12.43 -9.75
N ALA A 12 2.93 13.22 -10.79
CA ALA A 12 4.20 13.14 -11.54
C ALA A 12 5.40 13.54 -10.66
N GLU A 13 5.28 14.60 -9.86
CA GLU A 13 6.28 15.02 -8.87
C GLU A 13 6.54 13.90 -7.85
N PHE A 14 5.46 13.35 -7.27
CA PHE A 14 5.54 12.25 -6.31
C PHE A 14 6.29 11.04 -6.88
N TYR A 15 5.95 10.59 -8.09
CA TYR A 15 6.65 9.44 -8.69
C TYR A 15 8.12 9.74 -9.01
N GLY A 16 8.44 10.97 -9.40
CA GLY A 16 9.80 11.42 -9.66
C GLY A 16 10.71 11.33 -8.43
N GLU A 17 10.18 11.64 -7.24
CA GLU A 17 10.94 11.61 -5.98
C GLU A 17 10.87 10.24 -5.28
N MET A 18 9.69 9.64 -5.21
CA MET A 18 9.45 8.44 -4.43
C MET A 18 10.11 7.20 -5.03
N GLY A 19 10.19 7.11 -6.36
CA GLY A 19 10.84 6.00 -7.06
C GLY A 19 12.31 5.83 -6.64
N PRO A 20 13.15 6.88 -6.75
CA PRO A 20 14.52 6.87 -6.25
C PRO A 20 14.65 6.52 -4.76
N TRP A 21 13.76 7.02 -3.90
CA TRP A 21 13.81 6.72 -2.46
C TRP A 21 13.48 5.26 -2.14
N ILE A 22 12.55 4.64 -2.88
CA ILE A 22 12.26 3.21 -2.77
C ILE A 22 13.46 2.41 -3.27
N ALA A 23 14.02 2.77 -4.43
CA ALA A 23 15.16 2.07 -5.02
C ALA A 23 16.42 2.15 -4.15
N SER A 24 16.65 3.28 -3.47
CA SER A 24 17.79 3.46 -2.54
C SER A 24 17.55 2.84 -1.17
N GLY A 25 16.32 2.43 -0.85
CA GLY A 25 15.94 1.92 0.46
C GLY A 25 15.77 3.00 1.55
N GLN A 26 15.86 4.28 1.17
CA GLN A 26 15.54 5.41 2.04
C GLN A 26 14.07 5.37 2.49
N VAL A 27 13.19 4.91 1.62
CA VAL A 27 11.78 4.60 1.93
C VAL A 27 11.57 3.09 1.76
N LYS A 28 10.91 2.47 2.76
CA LYS A 28 10.58 1.04 2.75
C LYS A 28 9.07 0.87 2.88
N SER A 29 8.45 0.13 1.98
CA SER A 29 7.06 -0.30 2.15
C SER A 29 6.98 -1.35 3.25
N ARG A 30 5.86 -1.36 3.97
CA ARG A 30 5.46 -2.46 4.84
C ARG A 30 4.16 -3.00 4.30
N ASP A 31 4.16 -4.28 4.00
CA ASP A 31 3.02 -4.96 3.42
C ASP A 31 2.69 -6.19 4.25
N THR A 32 1.40 -6.50 4.35
CA THR A 32 0.85 -7.76 4.83
C THR A 32 0.28 -8.48 3.61
N VAL A 33 0.84 -9.64 3.25
CA VAL A 33 0.50 -10.34 2.01
C VAL A 33 -0.18 -11.67 2.33
N MET A 34 -1.36 -11.90 1.74
CA MET A 34 -2.05 -13.20 1.76
C MET A 34 -1.98 -13.86 0.39
N GLU A 35 -1.75 -15.17 0.37
CA GLU A 35 -1.70 -15.97 -0.87
C GLU A 35 -3.08 -16.47 -1.26
N GLY A 36 -3.41 -16.35 -2.54
CA GLY A 36 -4.62 -16.90 -3.13
C GLY A 36 -5.79 -15.93 -3.08
N LEU A 37 -6.50 -15.81 -4.20
CA LEU A 37 -7.64 -14.92 -4.35
C LEU A 37 -8.76 -15.25 -3.33
N GLU A 38 -8.88 -16.51 -2.95
CA GLU A 38 -9.80 -17.02 -1.92
C GLU A 38 -9.58 -16.38 -0.54
N LYS A 39 -8.41 -15.80 -0.26
CA LYS A 39 -8.12 -15.07 0.97
C LYS A 39 -8.69 -13.65 1.02
N THR A 40 -9.24 -13.15 -0.08
CA THR A 40 -9.79 -11.78 -0.15
C THR A 40 -10.82 -11.46 0.95
N PRO A 41 -11.78 -12.34 1.29
CA PRO A 41 -12.72 -12.06 2.39
C PRO A 41 -12.02 -11.91 3.74
N GLU A 42 -11.06 -12.78 4.04
CA GLU A 42 -10.26 -12.73 5.28
C GLU A 42 -9.40 -11.46 5.33
N ALA A 43 -8.71 -11.14 4.23
CA ALA A 43 -7.89 -9.94 4.09
C ALA A 43 -8.70 -8.66 4.31
N PHE A 44 -9.91 -8.58 3.74
CA PHE A 44 -10.79 -7.42 3.87
C PHE A 44 -11.30 -7.25 5.29
N LEU A 45 -11.77 -8.32 5.94
CA LEU A 45 -12.21 -8.26 7.34
C LEU A 45 -11.05 -7.89 8.28
N GLY A 46 -9.83 -8.34 7.97
CA GLY A 46 -8.61 -8.00 8.69
C GLY A 46 -8.30 -6.50 8.76
N LEU A 47 -8.76 -5.70 7.77
CA LEU A 47 -8.60 -4.24 7.78
C LEU A 47 -9.31 -3.58 8.98
N PHE A 48 -10.40 -4.20 9.47
CA PHE A 48 -11.23 -3.64 10.54
C PHE A 48 -10.86 -4.15 11.93
N THR A 49 -10.00 -5.17 12.00
CA THR A 49 -9.51 -5.75 13.27
C THR A 49 -8.05 -5.37 13.56
N GLY A 50 -7.38 -4.67 12.63
CA GLY A 50 -5.97 -4.32 12.75
C GLY A 50 -5.02 -5.49 12.45
N ALA A 51 -5.45 -6.46 11.64
CA ALA A 51 -4.67 -7.65 11.31
C ALA A 51 -3.48 -7.36 10.38
N ASN A 52 -3.44 -6.21 9.70
CA ASN A 52 -2.32 -5.81 8.84
C ASN A 52 -1.37 -4.82 9.50
N THR A 53 -0.08 -5.04 9.28
CA THR A 53 0.93 -3.98 9.35
C THR A 53 1.16 -3.45 7.94
N GLY A 54 0.88 -2.16 7.75
CA GLY A 54 1.03 -1.51 6.44
C GLY A 54 -0.03 -1.96 5.43
N LYS A 55 0.32 -2.09 4.15
CA LYS A 55 -0.67 -2.36 3.09
C LYS A 55 -1.12 -3.83 3.11
N MET A 56 -2.42 -4.08 3.18
CA MET A 56 -2.99 -5.42 2.97
C MET A 56 -3.01 -5.73 1.47
N LEU A 57 -2.43 -6.86 1.07
CA LEU A 57 -2.35 -7.32 -0.32
C LEU A 57 -2.79 -8.78 -0.42
N VAL A 58 -3.48 -9.12 -1.50
CA VAL A 58 -3.75 -10.51 -1.89
C VAL A 58 -2.95 -10.80 -3.15
N ARG A 59 -2.10 -11.82 -3.10
CA ARG A 59 -1.27 -12.28 -4.21
C ARG A 59 -1.97 -13.43 -4.93
N ILE A 60 -1.92 -13.41 -6.26
CA ILE A 60 -2.52 -14.40 -7.17
C ILE A 60 -1.40 -15.18 -7.83
#